data_AF-A0A7K6A6T3-F1
#
_entry.id   AF-A0A7K6A6T3-F1
#
_cell.length_a   1.000
_cell.length_b   1.000
_cell.length_c   1.000
_cell.angle_alpha   90.00
_cell.angle_beta   90.00
_cell.angle_gamma   90.00
#
_symmetry.space_group_name_H-M   'P 1'
#
loop_
_entity.id
_entity.type
_entity.pdbx_description
1 polymer ?
#
loop_
_entity_poly.entity_id
_entity_poly.type
_entity_poly.pdbx_seq_one_letter_code
_entity_poly.pdbx_strand_id
1 'polypeptide(L)'
;MGLSLLGATSLLCLVSVLQAFAIEKKGDVFKKMACPAFVLFENVAYLADMTFELPCKCKPKEVSSVIWYFQKNLHGHETTVLTDFNGTVVLDSSHIHAGSDLLKRFSIRMFSLLVFRAQVRDSGHYLCGSKEGHFFYGYDVDVQPTERIAVAFLDSDQHVQDDYRAEQFSLFTTFWDWSSCDRCGVRGEQQRIGLCYVQSAQLSPRYRTSLPNVSSCGSRAVPARFPRLLQLRGPEVAVRSCLLPCPPREAPQEGVRSISNIVYKFGEKPNVPRVPIQYHSQPSRTHLVIACPGARPEHTVGWDKDSVRLYRSQYLVGVEKGMRVFIDHGNHLHILRVRRSDRGTYFCWRDGEMVAGFRLSVTFPTQRRRGPGDPESIFVMRAVGIGFGVITGIFLLTHLGRCCWWALRKPAGL
;
A
#
# COMPACT_ATOMS: atom_id res chain seq x y z
N MET A 1 54.52 6.40 26.38
CA MET A 1 54.25 6.10 24.95
C MET A 1 52.86 5.49 24.79
N GLY A 2 51.79 6.17 25.25
CA GLY A 2 50.45 5.58 25.34
C GLY A 2 49.29 6.53 25.02
N LEU A 3 49.57 7.73 24.49
CA LEU A 3 48.54 8.74 24.22
C LEU A 3 48.26 8.97 22.72
N SER A 4 49.11 8.51 21.79
CA SER A 4 48.89 8.73 20.34
C SER A 4 48.10 7.61 19.63
N LEU A 5 48.03 6.40 20.20
CA LEU A 5 47.30 5.28 19.58
C LEU A 5 45.78 5.32 19.82
N LEU A 6 45.33 5.89 20.95
CA LEU A 6 43.90 6.04 21.26
C LEU A 6 43.21 7.05 20.34
N GLY A 7 43.94 8.09 19.88
CA GLY A 7 43.44 9.05 18.90
C GLY A 7 43.25 8.42 17.51
N ALA A 8 44.18 7.57 17.08
CA ALA A 8 44.13 6.90 15.78
C ALA A 8 43.01 5.85 15.71
N THR A 9 42.79 5.06 16.76
CA THR A 9 41.69 4.07 16.81
C THR A 9 40.31 4.72 16.90
N SER A 10 40.21 5.90 17.55
CA SER A 10 38.94 6.65 17.62
C SER A 10 38.59 7.31 16.27
N LEU A 11 39.59 7.78 15.53
CA LEU A 11 39.43 8.29 14.16
C LEU A 11 39.06 7.20 13.16
N LEU A 12 39.65 6.00 13.27
CA LEU A 12 39.31 4.86 12.42
C LEU A 12 37.89 4.31 12.69
N CYS A 13 37.42 4.34 13.94
CA CYS A 13 36.04 3.98 14.28
C CYS A 13 35.01 5.00 13.78
N LEU A 14 35.34 6.30 13.75
CA LEU A 14 34.49 7.31 13.13
C LEU A 14 34.42 7.13 11.60
N VAL A 15 35.51 6.72 10.95
CA VAL A 15 35.54 6.45 9.50
C VAL A 15 34.72 5.19 9.15
N SER A 16 34.75 4.14 9.98
CA SER A 16 33.97 2.92 9.73
C SER A 16 32.48 3.06 10.05
N VAL A 17 32.10 3.87 11.06
CA VAL A 17 30.69 4.23 11.30
C VAL A 17 30.15 5.15 10.20
N LEU A 18 30.99 6.01 9.61
CA LEU A 18 30.64 6.80 8.42
C LEU A 18 30.53 5.95 7.14
N GLN A 19 31.12 4.75 7.10
CA GLN A 19 30.98 3.81 5.97
C GLN A 19 29.74 2.90 6.08
N ALA A 20 29.19 2.66 7.28
CA ALA A 20 27.95 1.90 7.49
C ALA A 20 26.69 2.71 7.11
N PHE A 21 26.80 4.04 7.08
CA PHE A 21 25.92 4.89 6.30
C PHE A 21 26.59 5.18 4.96
N ALA A 22 26.66 4.17 4.10
CA ALA A 22 26.62 4.41 2.67
C ALA A 22 25.21 4.98 2.34
N ILE A 23 24.92 6.18 2.83
CA ILE A 23 24.17 7.16 2.08
C ILE A 23 24.96 7.23 0.79
N GLU A 24 24.49 6.52 -0.22
CA GLU A 24 24.89 6.76 -1.59
C GLU A 24 24.74 8.27 -1.76
N LYS A 25 25.87 8.99 -1.65
CA LYS A 25 25.95 10.38 -2.04
C LYS A 25 25.68 10.32 -3.54
N LYS A 26 24.40 10.35 -3.91
CA LYS A 26 23.88 10.85 -5.20
C LYS A 26 24.22 12.35 -5.30
N GLY A 27 25.46 12.70 -4.97
CA GLY A 27 26.04 14.01 -5.17
C GLY A 27 26.11 14.20 -6.67
N ASP A 28 25.25 15.09 -7.14
CA ASP A 28 25.12 15.54 -8.51
C ASP A 28 24.63 14.54 -9.55
N VAL A 29 23.44 13.95 -9.32
CA VAL A 29 22.62 13.45 -10.45
C VAL A 29 22.48 14.55 -11.53
N PHE A 30 22.37 15.81 -11.10
CA PHE A 30 22.21 16.98 -11.98
C PHE A 30 23.48 17.47 -12.70
N LYS A 31 24.71 17.11 -12.29
CA LYS A 31 25.91 17.46 -13.08
C LYS A 31 26.23 16.47 -14.19
N LYS A 32 25.67 15.26 -14.13
CA LYS A 32 25.95 14.20 -15.10
C LYS A 32 25.10 14.28 -16.38
N MET A 33 23.96 14.97 -16.35
CA MET A 33 23.01 14.98 -17.47
C MET A 33 22.46 16.39 -17.73
N ALA A 34 22.71 16.92 -18.93
CA ALA A 34 22.09 18.15 -19.41
C ALA A 34 20.59 17.93 -19.69
N CYS A 35 19.76 18.91 -19.37
CA CYS A 35 18.34 18.85 -19.73
C CYS A 35 18.13 18.96 -21.24
N PRO A 36 17.20 18.19 -21.82
CA PRO A 36 16.85 18.32 -23.23
C PRO A 36 16.26 19.71 -23.51
N ALA A 37 16.49 20.23 -24.72
CA ALA A 37 15.99 21.54 -25.14
C ALA A 37 14.46 21.61 -25.24
N PHE A 38 13.80 20.46 -25.36
CA PHE A 38 12.35 20.30 -25.35
C PHE A 38 11.98 19.18 -24.38
N VAL A 39 10.83 19.33 -23.72
CA VAL A 39 10.33 18.33 -22.77
C VAL A 39 10.01 17.05 -23.53
N LEU A 40 10.85 16.04 -23.30
CA LEU A 40 10.64 14.66 -23.71
C LEU A 40 10.05 13.88 -22.54
N PHE A 41 9.16 12.94 -22.86
CA PHE A 41 8.55 12.06 -21.87
C PHE A 41 9.23 10.71 -21.89
N GLU A 42 9.89 10.34 -20.80
CA GLU A 42 10.38 8.98 -20.62
C GLU A 42 9.21 8.07 -20.27
N ASN A 43 8.98 7.02 -21.06
CA ASN A 43 7.94 6.05 -20.77
C ASN A 43 8.40 5.12 -19.63
N VAL A 44 7.59 5.05 -18.58
CA VAL A 44 7.80 4.13 -17.45
C VAL A 44 6.49 3.45 -17.12
N ALA A 45 6.57 2.21 -16.65
CA ALA A 45 5.41 1.39 -16.34
C ALA A 45 5.52 0.83 -14.93
N TYR A 46 4.40 0.79 -14.23
CA TYR A 46 4.29 0.21 -12.89
C TYR A 46 3.00 -0.59 -12.78
N LEU A 47 2.97 -1.53 -11.84
CA LEU A 47 1.76 -2.24 -11.50
C LEU A 47 0.93 -1.44 -10.48
N ALA A 48 -0.40 -1.51 -10.56
CA ALA A 48 -1.27 -0.93 -9.54
C ALA A 48 -0.99 -1.51 -8.14
N ASP A 49 -1.30 -0.72 -7.12
CA ASP A 49 -1.05 -0.92 -5.69
C ASP A 49 0.42 -0.93 -5.26
N MET A 50 1.36 -0.84 -6.21
CA MET A 50 2.78 -0.63 -5.90
C MET A 50 3.07 0.83 -5.53
N THR A 51 4.14 1.02 -4.76
CA THR A 51 4.74 2.34 -4.58
C THR A 51 5.89 2.49 -5.57
N PHE A 52 6.06 3.66 -6.20
CA PHE A 52 7.19 3.90 -7.11
C PHE A 52 7.84 5.27 -6.89
N GLU A 53 9.09 5.39 -7.33
CA GLU A 53 9.88 6.63 -7.27
C GLU A 53 10.20 7.13 -8.67
N LEU A 54 9.90 8.41 -8.93
CA LEU A 54 10.28 9.13 -10.15
C LEU A 54 11.38 10.15 -9.80
N PRO A 55 12.65 9.89 -10.18
CA PRO A 55 13.71 10.86 -9.96
C PRO A 55 13.64 12.00 -10.97
N CYS A 56 13.81 13.25 -10.53
CA CYS A 56 14.05 14.34 -11.48
C CYS A 56 15.50 14.22 -11.98
N LYS A 57 15.70 13.79 -13.23
CA LYS A 57 17.02 13.44 -13.77
C LYS A 57 17.91 14.63 -14.12
N CYS A 58 17.33 15.81 -14.33
CA CYS A 58 18.06 17.00 -14.74
C CYS A 58 17.41 18.26 -14.15
N LYS A 59 18.20 19.31 -13.94
CA LYS A 59 17.72 20.62 -13.50
C LYS A 59 18.74 21.70 -13.87
N PRO A 60 18.32 22.91 -14.29
CA PRO A 60 19.22 24.05 -14.45
C PRO A 60 19.92 24.40 -13.13
N LYS A 61 21.15 24.93 -13.23
CA LYS A 61 21.98 25.25 -12.05
C LYS A 61 21.39 26.38 -11.20
N GLU A 62 20.62 27.25 -11.84
CA GLU A 62 20.03 28.47 -11.27
C GLU A 62 18.82 28.16 -10.38
N VAL A 63 18.26 26.96 -10.49
CA VAL A 63 17.06 26.56 -9.78
C VAL A 63 17.49 25.89 -8.48
N SER A 64 16.88 26.23 -7.34
CA SER A 64 17.24 25.68 -6.02
C SER A 64 16.36 24.52 -5.56
N SER A 65 15.06 24.54 -5.87
CA SER A 65 14.09 23.47 -5.58
C SER A 65 13.55 22.79 -6.84
N VAL A 66 12.80 21.69 -6.70
CA VAL A 66 12.10 21.01 -7.80
C VAL A 66 10.63 20.89 -7.39
N ILE A 67 9.74 21.26 -8.30
CA ILE A 67 8.30 21.10 -8.16
C ILE A 67 7.84 20.00 -9.10
N TRP A 68 6.92 19.16 -8.64
CA TRP A 68 6.29 18.15 -9.47
C TRP A 68 4.88 18.55 -9.87
N TYR A 69 4.60 18.34 -11.15
CA TYR A 69 3.32 18.62 -11.78
C TYR A 69 2.76 17.32 -12.36
N PHE A 70 1.44 17.18 -12.30
CA PHE A 70 0.70 16.09 -12.91
C PHE A 70 -0.26 16.65 -13.96
N GLN A 71 -0.27 16.01 -15.12
CA GLN A 71 -1.21 16.28 -16.20
C GLN A 71 -1.81 14.96 -16.68
N LYS A 72 -3.14 14.86 -16.69
CA LYS A 72 -3.81 13.66 -17.20
C LYS A 72 -3.73 13.54 -18.72
N ASN A 73 -3.78 14.70 -19.39
CA ASN A 73 -3.68 14.86 -20.83
C ASN A 73 -2.83 16.10 -21.13
N LEU A 74 -1.81 15.98 -21.98
CA LEU A 74 -0.93 17.10 -22.36
C LEU A 74 -1.66 18.29 -23.03
N HIS A 75 -2.82 18.05 -23.62
CA HIS A 75 -3.64 19.08 -24.27
C HIS A 75 -4.74 19.64 -23.34
N GLY A 76 -4.81 19.17 -22.09
CA GLY A 76 -5.75 19.68 -21.10
C GLY A 76 -5.20 20.92 -20.39
N HIS A 77 -6.09 21.83 -19.99
CA HIS A 77 -5.73 23.00 -19.17
C HIS A 77 -5.50 22.66 -17.68
N GLU A 78 -5.82 21.43 -17.27
CA GLU A 78 -5.72 20.98 -15.88
C GLU A 78 -4.31 20.46 -15.59
N THR A 79 -3.49 21.31 -14.95
CA THR A 79 -2.21 20.91 -14.37
C THR A 79 -2.32 20.95 -12.85
N THR A 80 -2.09 19.82 -12.21
CA THR A 80 -2.13 19.71 -10.75
C THR A 80 -0.72 19.80 -10.18
N VAL A 81 -0.49 20.70 -9.24
CA VAL A 81 0.77 20.76 -8.48
C VAL A 81 0.74 19.67 -7.42
N LEU A 82 1.74 18.78 -7.44
CA LEU A 82 1.84 17.62 -6.57
C LEU A 82 2.72 17.84 -5.35
N THR A 83 3.12 19.07 -5.05
CA THR A 83 4.15 19.33 -4.02
C THR A 83 3.79 20.60 -3.28
N ASP A 84 3.94 20.61 -1.96
CA ASP A 84 4.10 21.87 -1.27
C ASP A 84 5.37 22.54 -1.83
N PHE A 85 5.36 23.84 -2.05
CA PHE A 85 6.49 24.56 -2.68
C PHE A 85 7.83 24.36 -1.94
N ASN A 86 7.79 23.83 -0.70
CA ASN A 86 8.93 23.52 0.15
C ASN A 86 9.33 22.02 0.20
N GLY A 87 8.54 21.10 -0.35
CA GLY A 87 8.82 19.65 -0.33
C GLY A 87 8.93 19.04 1.07
N THR A 88 8.22 19.61 2.06
CA THR A 88 8.37 19.26 3.48
C THR A 88 7.36 18.23 3.98
N VAL A 89 6.41 17.81 3.13
CA VAL A 89 5.39 16.84 3.52
C VAL A 89 5.95 15.41 3.54
N VAL A 90 6.29 14.95 4.76
CA VAL A 90 6.58 13.54 5.05
C VAL A 90 5.25 12.84 5.34
N LEU A 91 4.80 11.98 4.41
CA LEU A 91 3.61 11.17 4.61
C LEU A 91 3.96 9.85 5.32
N ASP A 92 3.13 9.46 6.30
CA ASP A 92 3.13 8.10 6.82
C ASP A 92 2.28 7.20 5.89
N SER A 93 2.95 6.27 5.20
CA SER A 93 2.33 5.31 4.28
C SER A 93 1.27 4.39 4.93
N SER A 94 1.29 4.26 6.27
CA SER A 94 0.39 3.38 7.03
C SER A 94 -1.09 3.79 6.93
N HIS A 95 -1.38 5.06 6.64
CA HIS A 95 -2.73 5.62 6.57
C HIS A 95 -3.28 5.76 5.14
N ILE A 96 -2.57 5.27 4.13
CA ILE A 96 -2.97 5.42 2.72
C ILE A 96 -3.89 4.28 2.30
N HIS A 97 -5.16 4.58 2.04
CA HIS A 97 -6.14 3.62 1.52
C HIS A 97 -6.16 3.60 -0.02
N ALA A 98 -6.44 2.43 -0.62
CA ALA A 98 -6.76 2.32 -2.04
C ALA A 98 -7.96 3.22 -2.39
N GLY A 99 -7.87 3.96 -3.49
CA GLY A 99 -8.89 4.95 -3.86
C GLY A 99 -8.77 6.32 -3.19
N SER A 100 -7.74 6.58 -2.37
CA SER A 100 -7.45 7.93 -1.86
C SER A 100 -7.05 8.89 -2.98
N ASP A 101 -7.41 10.17 -2.84
CA ASP A 101 -7.04 11.22 -3.79
C ASP A 101 -5.52 11.23 -4.04
N LEU A 102 -5.10 11.50 -5.28
CA LEU A 102 -3.69 11.47 -5.70
C LEU A 102 -2.84 12.38 -4.81
N LEU A 103 -3.40 13.51 -4.37
CA LEU A 103 -2.69 14.45 -3.52
C LEU A 103 -2.34 13.93 -2.11
N LYS A 104 -3.06 12.90 -1.64
CA LYS A 104 -2.83 12.29 -0.32
C LYS A 104 -1.85 11.13 -0.35
N ARG A 105 -1.29 10.83 -1.53
CA ARG A 105 -0.48 9.64 -1.79
C ARG A 105 0.90 9.93 -2.34
N PHE A 106 1.33 11.18 -2.37
CA PHE A 106 2.67 11.54 -2.83
C PHE A 106 3.56 12.03 -1.70
N SER A 107 4.88 11.84 -1.84
CA SER A 107 5.87 12.54 -1.02
C SER A 107 7.08 12.88 -1.88
N ILE A 108 7.81 13.94 -1.53
CA ILE A 108 9.09 14.25 -2.19
C ILE A 108 10.23 13.82 -1.29
N ARG A 109 11.20 13.14 -1.87
CA ARG A 109 12.47 12.87 -1.20
C ARG A 109 13.61 13.17 -2.14
N MET A 110 14.48 14.10 -1.76
CA MET A 110 15.69 14.42 -2.54
C MET A 110 15.40 14.71 -4.02
N PHE A 111 14.39 15.55 -4.31
CA PHE A 111 13.91 15.91 -5.65
C PHE A 111 13.20 14.80 -6.44
N SER A 112 13.12 13.58 -5.92
CA SER A 112 12.30 12.51 -6.47
C SER A 112 10.87 12.58 -5.95
N LEU A 113 9.90 12.27 -6.82
CA LEU A 113 8.51 12.06 -6.44
C LEU A 113 8.30 10.59 -6.07
N LEU A 114 7.80 10.33 -4.87
CA LEU A 114 7.28 9.03 -4.47
C LEU A 114 5.76 9.04 -4.63
N VAL A 115 5.22 8.01 -5.29
CA VAL A 115 3.78 7.78 -5.41
C VAL A 115 3.44 6.47 -4.70
N PHE A 116 2.70 6.56 -3.61
CA PHE A 116 2.33 5.42 -2.79
C PHE A 116 1.04 4.76 -3.29
N ARG A 117 1.04 3.41 -3.31
CA ARG A 117 -0.12 2.58 -3.67
C ARG A 117 -0.81 3.07 -4.95
N ALA A 118 -0.03 3.18 -6.02
CA ALA A 118 -0.45 3.74 -7.29
C ALA A 118 -1.72 3.08 -7.81
N GLN A 119 -2.58 3.85 -8.46
CA GLN A 119 -3.84 3.40 -9.03
C GLN A 119 -3.80 3.64 -10.54
N VAL A 120 -4.59 2.89 -11.31
CA VAL A 120 -4.65 3.04 -12.78
C VAL A 120 -4.95 4.48 -13.21
N ARG A 121 -5.77 5.19 -12.42
CA ARG A 121 -6.10 6.60 -12.64
C ARG A 121 -4.92 7.56 -12.47
N ASP A 122 -3.86 7.14 -11.80
CA ASP A 122 -2.63 7.90 -11.62
C ASP A 122 -1.75 7.88 -12.89
N SER A 123 -2.07 7.04 -13.88
CA SER A 123 -1.40 7.07 -15.19
C SER A 123 -1.55 8.44 -15.86
N GLY A 124 -0.46 8.99 -16.39
CA GLY A 124 -0.42 10.31 -16.98
C GLY A 124 1.00 10.88 -17.07
N HIS A 125 1.08 12.18 -17.28
CA HIS A 125 2.34 12.89 -17.43
C HIS A 125 2.77 13.50 -16.11
N TYR A 126 3.97 13.15 -15.66
CA TYR A 126 4.58 13.69 -14.46
C TYR A 126 5.78 14.54 -14.85
N LEU A 127 5.74 15.83 -14.53
CA LEU A 127 6.75 16.79 -14.96
C LEU A 127 7.46 17.36 -13.74
N CYS A 128 8.79 17.37 -13.78
CA CYS A 128 9.58 18.11 -12.80
C CYS A 128 10.00 19.47 -13.38
N GLY A 129 9.83 20.54 -12.61
CA GLY A 129 10.03 21.92 -13.05
C GLY A 129 10.35 22.91 -11.93
N SER A 130 10.39 24.20 -12.28
CA SER A 130 10.57 25.32 -11.34
C SER A 130 9.24 25.84 -10.78
N LYS A 131 9.33 26.73 -9.78
CA LYS A 131 8.18 27.45 -9.21
C LYS A 131 7.44 28.35 -10.21
N GLU A 132 8.15 28.83 -11.23
CA GLU A 132 7.61 29.64 -12.31
C GLU A 132 6.89 28.80 -13.38
N GLY A 133 6.90 27.46 -13.26
CA GLY A 133 6.26 26.57 -14.22
C GLY A 133 7.13 26.20 -15.43
N HIS A 134 8.45 26.39 -15.34
CA HIS A 134 9.36 25.90 -16.38
C HIS A 134 9.66 24.42 -16.16
N PHE A 135 9.28 23.57 -17.11
CA PHE A 135 9.49 22.12 -17.04
C PHE A 135 10.87 21.73 -17.59
N PHE A 136 11.54 20.81 -16.89
CA PHE A 136 12.89 20.34 -17.23
C PHE A 136 12.91 18.91 -17.75
N TYR A 137 12.05 18.07 -17.17
CA TYR A 137 11.99 16.64 -17.48
C TYR A 137 10.57 16.12 -17.28
N GLY A 138 10.17 15.13 -18.07
CA GLY A 138 8.84 14.54 -18.01
C GLY A 138 8.87 13.02 -18.08
N TYR A 139 7.92 12.40 -17.39
CA TYR A 139 7.61 10.98 -17.47
C TYR A 139 6.23 10.80 -18.11
N ASP A 140 6.08 9.79 -18.95
CA ASP A 140 4.79 9.21 -19.33
C ASP A 140 4.63 7.92 -18.51
N VAL A 141 3.85 8.01 -17.45
CA VAL A 141 3.67 6.93 -16.48
C VAL A 141 2.42 6.13 -16.85
N ASP A 142 2.61 4.84 -17.04
CA ASP A 142 1.54 3.86 -17.20
C ASP A 142 1.42 2.99 -15.94
N VAL A 143 0.29 3.09 -15.23
CA VAL A 143 -0.04 2.24 -14.09
C VAL A 143 -1.02 1.16 -14.55
N GLN A 144 -0.52 -0.05 -14.71
CA GLN A 144 -1.29 -1.16 -15.26
C GLN A 144 -2.18 -1.83 -14.19
N PRO A 145 -3.41 -2.23 -14.55
CA PRO A 145 -4.41 -2.79 -13.64
C PRO A 145 -4.01 -4.15 -13.05
N THR A 146 -4.43 -4.41 -11.82
CA THR A 146 -4.25 -5.70 -11.12
C THR A 146 -5.48 -6.62 -11.23
N GLU A 147 -6.63 -6.11 -11.68
CA GLU A 147 -7.90 -6.86 -11.68
C GLU A 147 -7.91 -8.11 -12.58
N ARG A 148 -7.02 -8.16 -13.58
CA ARG A 148 -6.86 -9.29 -14.52
C ARG A 148 -5.42 -9.78 -14.61
N ILE A 149 -4.66 -9.62 -13.53
CA ILE A 149 -3.27 -10.07 -13.49
C ILE A 149 -3.19 -11.61 -13.56
N ALA A 150 -2.35 -12.12 -14.45
CA ALA A 150 -2.10 -13.56 -14.51
C ALA A 150 -1.00 -13.93 -13.52
N VAL A 151 -1.23 -14.95 -12.70
CA VAL A 151 -0.23 -15.46 -11.74
C VAL A 151 0.20 -16.85 -12.17
N ALA A 152 1.51 -17.03 -12.35
CA ALA A 152 2.12 -18.30 -12.73
C ALA A 152 3.02 -18.82 -11.59
N PHE A 153 2.72 -20.01 -11.10
CA PHE A 153 3.55 -20.73 -10.13
C PHE A 153 4.49 -21.69 -10.85
N LEU A 154 5.75 -21.29 -10.97
CA LEU A 154 6.73 -22.04 -11.76
C LEU A 154 7.06 -23.41 -11.14
N ASP A 155 6.92 -23.55 -9.83
CA ASP A 155 7.11 -24.84 -9.14
C ASP A 155 6.00 -25.87 -9.46
N SER A 156 4.90 -25.42 -10.07
CA SER A 156 3.73 -26.22 -10.44
C SER A 156 3.60 -26.38 -11.96
N ASP A 157 4.70 -26.23 -12.70
CA ASP A 157 4.75 -26.26 -14.17
C ASP A 157 3.78 -25.29 -14.86
N GLN A 158 3.40 -24.21 -14.17
CA GLN A 158 2.64 -23.13 -14.77
C GLN A 158 3.58 -22.17 -15.48
N HIS A 159 3.14 -21.64 -16.62
CA HIS A 159 3.94 -20.79 -17.47
C HIS A 159 3.28 -19.43 -17.63
N VAL A 160 4.11 -18.41 -17.84
CA VAL A 160 3.68 -17.08 -18.26
C VAL A 160 3.17 -17.13 -19.70
N GLN A 161 2.36 -16.16 -20.10
CA GLN A 161 1.75 -16.13 -21.42
C GLN A 161 2.80 -15.90 -22.51
N ASP A 162 2.67 -16.61 -23.63
CA ASP A 162 3.50 -16.39 -24.81
C ASP A 162 3.23 -15.02 -25.46
N ASP A 163 4.25 -14.46 -26.11
CA ASP A 163 4.13 -13.18 -26.81
C ASP A 163 3.11 -13.25 -27.97
N TYR A 164 2.32 -12.20 -28.12
CA TYR A 164 1.38 -12.06 -29.23
C TYR A 164 2.02 -11.25 -30.36
N ARG A 165 2.02 -11.80 -31.57
CA ARG A 165 2.57 -11.12 -32.76
C ARG A 165 1.49 -10.92 -33.81
N ALA A 166 1.29 -9.68 -34.22
CA ALA A 166 0.46 -9.29 -35.36
C ALA A 166 1.30 -8.60 -36.43
N GLU A 167 0.70 -8.29 -37.58
CA GLU A 167 1.41 -7.68 -38.72
C GLU A 167 1.99 -6.28 -38.40
N GLN A 168 1.28 -5.48 -37.60
CA GLN A 168 1.64 -4.07 -37.35
C GLN A 168 2.22 -3.80 -35.95
N PHE A 169 2.11 -4.78 -35.05
CA PHE A 169 2.59 -4.67 -33.68
C PHE A 169 2.80 -6.05 -33.05
N SER A 170 3.65 -6.10 -32.03
CA SER A 170 3.74 -7.23 -31.11
C SER A 170 3.41 -6.78 -29.69
N LEU A 171 2.81 -7.67 -28.90
CA LEU A 171 2.54 -7.51 -27.48
C LEU A 171 3.32 -8.57 -26.72
N PHE A 172 4.06 -8.14 -25.71
CA PHE A 172 4.90 -9.00 -24.92
C PHE A 172 4.95 -8.51 -23.49
N THR A 173 5.40 -9.37 -22.59
CA THR A 173 5.57 -9.03 -21.18
C THR A 173 7.04 -8.83 -20.90
N THR A 174 7.42 -7.64 -20.42
CA THR A 174 8.77 -7.42 -19.89
C THR A 174 8.75 -7.68 -18.40
N PHE A 175 9.52 -8.67 -17.96
CA PHE A 175 9.66 -9.00 -16.55
C PHE A 175 10.79 -8.21 -15.91
N TRP A 176 10.54 -7.75 -14.68
CA TRP A 176 11.60 -7.33 -13.78
C TRP A 176 12.47 -8.53 -13.38
N ASP A 177 13.63 -8.23 -12.81
CA ASP A 177 14.48 -9.24 -12.20
C ASP A 177 13.75 -9.96 -11.07
N TRP A 178 14.18 -11.18 -10.80
CA TRP A 178 13.69 -11.93 -9.64
C TRP A 178 13.99 -11.18 -8.35
N SER A 179 12.97 -11.05 -7.51
CA SER A 179 13.12 -10.51 -6.17
C SER A 179 14.08 -11.36 -5.33
N SER A 180 14.61 -10.77 -4.26
CA SER A 180 15.27 -11.53 -3.19
C SER A 180 14.31 -12.59 -2.62
N CYS A 181 14.86 -13.63 -1.99
CA CYS A 181 14.04 -14.62 -1.30
C CYS A 181 13.36 -13.96 -0.10
N ASP A 182 12.05 -14.13 0.05
CA ASP A 182 11.29 -13.44 1.10
C ASP A 182 11.60 -13.94 2.52
N ARG A 183 12.18 -15.14 2.67
CA ARG A 183 12.56 -15.77 3.94
C ARG A 183 13.93 -16.44 3.82
N CYS A 184 14.62 -16.54 4.95
CA CYS A 184 15.83 -17.34 5.10
C CYS A 184 15.61 -18.51 6.08
N GLY A 185 16.45 -19.54 6.01
CA GLY A 185 16.48 -20.71 6.90
C GLY A 185 15.30 -21.67 6.74
N VAL A 186 14.27 -21.27 5.99
CA VAL A 186 13.08 -22.04 5.63
C VAL A 186 12.79 -21.85 4.15
N ARG A 187 11.88 -22.64 3.58
CA ARG A 187 11.34 -22.38 2.24
C ARG A 187 10.74 -20.97 2.20
N GLY A 188 11.23 -20.15 1.28
CA GLY A 188 10.69 -18.84 0.94
C GLY A 188 10.20 -18.81 -0.50
N GLU A 189 9.78 -17.65 -0.96
CA GLU A 189 9.35 -17.41 -2.34
C GLU A 189 10.05 -16.18 -2.92
N GLN A 190 10.33 -16.25 -4.22
CA GLN A 190 10.72 -15.12 -5.06
C GLN A 190 9.57 -14.80 -6.01
N GLN A 191 9.45 -13.53 -6.40
CA GLN A 191 8.52 -13.11 -7.43
C GLN A 191 9.23 -12.23 -8.45
N ARG A 192 8.68 -12.18 -9.66
CA ARG A 192 8.99 -11.14 -10.63
C ARG A 192 7.70 -10.64 -11.25
N ILE A 193 7.65 -9.34 -11.48
CA ILE A 193 6.49 -8.66 -12.03
C ILE A 193 6.75 -8.41 -13.51
N GLY A 194 5.79 -8.83 -14.33
CA GLY A 194 5.76 -8.63 -15.76
C GLY A 194 4.73 -7.57 -16.13
N LEU A 195 5.13 -6.59 -16.92
CA LEU A 195 4.25 -5.53 -17.41
C LEU A 195 4.06 -5.66 -18.93
N CYS A 196 2.89 -5.25 -19.42
CA CYS A 196 2.56 -5.29 -20.84
C CYS A 196 3.31 -4.19 -21.61
N TYR A 197 4.01 -4.59 -22.67
CA TYR A 197 4.61 -3.69 -23.64
C TYR A 197 4.12 -3.98 -25.05
N VAL A 198 4.08 -2.93 -25.86
CA VAL A 198 3.81 -3.01 -27.30
C VAL A 198 5.04 -2.56 -28.08
N GLN A 199 5.38 -3.29 -29.13
CA GLN A 199 6.36 -2.86 -30.11
C GLN A 199 5.68 -2.56 -31.44
N SER A 200 5.88 -1.35 -31.97
CA SER A 200 5.36 -0.94 -33.28
C SER A 200 6.11 0.26 -33.83
N ALA A 201 6.29 0.32 -35.15
CA ALA A 201 6.82 1.50 -35.84
C ALA A 201 5.86 2.71 -35.82
N GLN A 202 4.61 2.50 -35.36
CA GLN A 202 3.57 3.53 -35.33
C GLN A 202 3.49 4.28 -33.97
N LEU A 203 4.39 3.99 -33.04
CA LEU A 203 4.45 4.66 -31.75
C LEU A 203 4.91 6.11 -31.90
N SER A 204 4.37 7.01 -31.08
CA SER A 204 4.73 8.43 -31.17
C SER A 204 6.18 8.67 -30.69
N PRO A 205 7.03 9.31 -31.51
CA PRO A 205 8.44 9.54 -31.17
C PRO A 205 8.66 10.59 -30.07
N ARG A 206 7.60 11.30 -29.66
CA ARG A 206 7.63 12.26 -28.54
C ARG A 206 7.91 11.58 -27.19
N TYR A 207 7.63 10.29 -27.10
CA TYR A 207 7.85 9.48 -25.91
C TYR A 207 9.12 8.67 -26.10
N ARG A 208 10.13 8.94 -25.26
CA ARG A 208 11.40 8.22 -25.25
C ARG A 208 11.28 6.96 -24.43
N THR A 209 11.89 5.91 -24.94
CA THR A 209 11.95 4.59 -24.33
C THR A 209 13.38 4.09 -24.36
N SER A 210 13.71 3.11 -23.50
CA SER A 210 15.03 2.46 -23.50
C SER A 210 15.30 1.70 -24.80
N LEU A 211 14.25 1.15 -25.41
CA LEU A 211 14.28 0.41 -26.66
C LEU A 211 13.48 1.16 -27.74
N PRO A 212 14.01 1.29 -28.97
CA PRO A 212 13.29 1.95 -30.05
C PRO A 212 12.00 1.20 -30.38
N ASN A 213 10.94 1.94 -30.71
CA ASN A 213 9.64 1.40 -31.11
C ASN A 213 8.95 0.51 -30.06
N VAL A 214 9.31 0.62 -28.78
CA VAL A 214 8.67 -0.10 -27.67
C VAL A 214 8.05 0.90 -26.72
N SER A 215 6.85 0.66 -26.22
CA SER A 215 6.26 1.46 -25.12
C SER A 215 5.32 0.61 -24.28
N SER A 216 5.07 1.02 -23.04
CA SER A 216 4.08 0.38 -22.19
C SER A 216 2.70 0.39 -22.83
N CYS A 217 1.89 -0.66 -22.65
CA CYS A 217 0.61 -0.81 -23.34
C CYS A 217 -0.40 0.33 -23.05
N GLY A 218 -0.39 0.91 -21.85
CA GLY A 218 -1.22 2.07 -21.50
C GLY A 218 -0.59 3.44 -21.77
N SER A 219 0.61 3.47 -22.37
CA SER A 219 1.32 4.70 -22.73
C SER A 219 0.52 5.55 -23.72
N ARG A 220 0.66 6.88 -23.60
CA ARG A 220 0.12 7.83 -24.59
C ARG A 220 0.87 7.82 -25.92
N ALA A 221 2.00 7.12 -26.00
CA ALA A 221 2.69 6.84 -27.25
C ALA A 221 1.91 5.90 -28.17
N VAL A 222 1.00 5.10 -27.60
CA VAL A 222 0.27 4.05 -28.31
C VAL A 222 -0.95 4.64 -29.04
N PRO A 223 -1.07 4.44 -30.37
CA PRO A 223 -2.20 4.97 -31.14
C PRO A 223 -3.55 4.44 -30.67
N ALA A 224 -4.59 5.29 -30.66
CA ALA A 224 -5.94 4.96 -30.16
C ALA A 224 -6.64 3.78 -30.87
N ARG A 225 -6.13 3.32 -32.02
CA ARG A 225 -6.60 2.11 -32.72
C ARG A 225 -6.14 0.80 -32.07
N PHE A 226 -5.04 0.80 -31.34
CA PHE A 226 -4.47 -0.39 -30.69
C PHE A 226 -5.11 -0.79 -29.34
N PRO A 227 -5.57 0.13 -28.46
CA PRO A 227 -6.11 -0.16 -27.13
C PRO A 227 -7.14 -1.29 -27.02
N ARG A 228 -8.01 -1.48 -28.02
CA ARG A 228 -8.98 -2.60 -28.00
C ARG A 228 -8.29 -3.97 -28.03
N LEU A 229 -7.13 -4.06 -28.67
CA LEU A 229 -6.29 -5.26 -28.75
C LEU A 229 -5.36 -5.38 -27.54
N LEU A 230 -5.06 -4.28 -26.85
CA LEU A 230 -4.25 -4.27 -25.62
C LEU A 230 -5.00 -4.81 -24.41
N GLN A 231 -6.33 -4.88 -24.46
CA GLN A 231 -7.14 -5.59 -23.44
C GLN A 231 -6.94 -7.10 -23.46
N LEU A 232 -6.29 -7.65 -24.50
CA LEU A 232 -5.99 -9.07 -24.61
C LEU A 232 -4.86 -9.50 -23.68
N ARG A 233 -4.02 -8.56 -23.21
CA ARG A 233 -2.85 -8.85 -22.38
C ARG A 233 -2.82 -7.95 -21.15
N GLY A 234 -2.84 -8.56 -19.97
CA GLY A 234 -2.65 -7.87 -18.69
C GLY A 234 -1.23 -8.05 -18.17
N PRO A 235 -0.88 -7.38 -17.07
CA PRO A 235 0.31 -7.71 -16.29
C PRO A 235 0.33 -9.18 -15.86
N GLU A 236 1.52 -9.66 -15.54
CA GLU A 236 1.76 -11.04 -15.11
C GLU A 236 2.67 -11.07 -13.89
N VAL A 237 2.53 -12.07 -13.03
CA VAL A 237 3.43 -12.33 -11.91
C VAL A 237 3.87 -13.77 -11.95
N ALA A 238 5.17 -13.99 -11.97
CA ALA A 238 5.74 -15.31 -11.81
C ALA A 238 6.28 -15.47 -10.39
N VAL A 239 5.91 -16.57 -9.73
CA VAL A 239 6.35 -16.90 -8.38
C VAL A 239 7.04 -18.25 -8.41
N ARG A 240 8.15 -18.38 -7.66
CA ARG A 240 8.88 -19.64 -7.47
C ARG A 240 9.40 -19.75 -6.04
N SER A 241 9.64 -20.98 -5.60
CA SER A 241 10.25 -21.23 -4.30
C SER A 241 11.74 -20.93 -4.30
N CYS A 242 12.25 -20.58 -3.13
CA CYS A 242 13.67 -20.43 -2.85
C CYS A 242 14.00 -20.99 -1.48
N LEU A 243 15.27 -21.36 -1.28
CA LEU A 243 15.80 -21.77 0.01
C LEU A 243 17.18 -21.15 0.17
N LEU A 244 17.30 -20.18 1.09
CA LEU A 244 18.55 -19.52 1.40
C LEU A 244 18.86 -19.66 2.90
N PRO A 245 20.13 -19.88 3.29
CA PRO A 245 20.52 -19.85 4.69
C PRO A 245 20.36 -18.44 5.26
N CYS A 246 20.07 -18.33 6.56
CA CYS A 246 20.02 -17.02 7.22
C CYS A 246 21.42 -16.45 7.41
N PRO A 247 21.58 -15.12 7.24
CA PRO A 247 22.83 -14.46 7.61
C PRO A 247 23.12 -14.69 9.09
N PRO A 248 24.39 -14.89 9.46
CA PRO A 248 24.77 -15.08 10.85
C PRO A 248 24.40 -13.82 11.64
N ARG A 249 23.75 -14.00 12.78
CA ARG A 249 23.42 -12.87 13.67
C ARG A 249 24.71 -12.28 14.21
N GLU A 250 24.88 -10.97 14.08
CA GLU A 250 25.93 -10.26 14.79
C GLU A 250 25.81 -10.54 16.28
N ALA A 251 26.93 -10.95 16.89
CA ALA A 251 26.95 -11.22 18.31
C ALA A 251 26.58 -9.93 19.06
N PRO A 252 25.67 -9.99 20.06
CA PRO A 252 25.29 -8.79 20.81
C PRO A 252 26.54 -8.15 21.41
N GLN A 253 26.71 -6.84 21.19
CA GLN A 253 27.80 -6.06 21.76
C GLN A 253 27.89 -6.29 23.28
N GLU A 254 29.11 -6.36 23.83
CA GLU A 254 29.38 -6.78 25.21
C GLU A 254 28.54 -6.04 26.27
N GLY A 255 28.17 -4.78 26.02
CA GLY A 255 27.29 -4.00 26.89
C GLY A 255 25.87 -4.56 27.05
N VAL A 256 25.26 -5.12 25.99
CA VAL A 256 23.92 -5.74 26.06
C VAL A 256 23.98 -7.08 26.80
N ARG A 257 25.08 -7.82 26.64
CA ARG A 257 25.35 -9.04 27.43
C ARG A 257 25.45 -8.72 28.92
N SER A 258 26.13 -7.63 29.28
CA SER A 258 26.26 -7.17 30.67
C SER A 258 24.90 -6.88 31.33
N ILE A 259 24.01 -6.13 30.66
CA ILE A 259 22.66 -5.83 31.17
C ILE A 259 21.84 -7.12 31.32
N SER A 260 21.87 -8.01 30.33
CA SER A 260 21.15 -9.29 30.42
C SER A 260 21.63 -10.20 31.55
N ASN A 261 22.93 -10.16 31.86
CA ASN A 261 23.54 -10.91 32.96
C ASN A 261 23.21 -10.29 34.34
N ILE A 262 23.11 -8.95 34.43
CA ILE A 262 22.68 -8.27 35.67
C ILE A 262 21.20 -8.59 35.95
N VAL A 263 20.33 -8.53 34.95
CA VAL A 263 18.90 -8.89 35.11
C VAL A 263 18.74 -10.37 35.46
N TYR A 264 19.55 -11.26 34.88
CA TYR A 264 19.58 -12.69 35.23
C TYR A 264 19.99 -12.95 36.70
N LYS A 265 20.83 -12.10 37.31
CA LYS A 265 21.16 -12.20 38.74
C LYS A 265 20.00 -11.82 39.67
N PHE A 266 18.94 -11.18 39.15
CA PHE A 266 17.76 -10.76 39.91
C PHE A 266 16.48 -11.57 39.59
N GLY A 267 16.53 -12.60 38.72
CA GLY A 267 15.37 -13.46 38.41
C GLY A 267 15.43 -14.16 37.05
N GLU A 268 14.27 -14.68 36.60
CA GLU A 268 14.12 -15.35 35.30
C GLU A 268 14.58 -14.47 34.12
N LYS A 269 15.23 -15.09 33.13
CA LYS A 269 15.69 -14.41 31.92
C LYS A 269 14.48 -13.77 31.22
N PRO A 270 14.44 -12.44 31.04
CA PRO A 270 13.32 -11.80 30.37
C PRO A 270 13.20 -12.36 28.95
N ASN A 271 11.98 -12.75 28.57
CA ASN A 271 11.70 -13.23 27.22
C ASN A 271 11.77 -12.05 26.25
N VAL A 272 12.98 -11.78 25.73
CA VAL A 272 13.20 -10.71 24.77
C VAL A 272 12.64 -11.16 23.41
N PRO A 273 11.64 -10.46 22.86
CA PRO A 273 11.08 -10.83 21.57
C PRO A 273 12.15 -10.72 20.49
N ARG A 274 12.11 -11.63 19.51
CA ARG A 274 13.10 -11.68 18.42
C ARG A 274 13.14 -10.40 17.58
N VAL A 275 12.03 -9.67 17.52
CA VAL A 275 11.84 -8.43 16.78
C VAL A 275 10.92 -7.50 17.57
N PRO A 276 10.93 -6.17 17.31
CA PRO A 276 9.96 -5.24 17.86
C PRO A 276 8.51 -5.67 17.53
N ILE A 277 7.64 -5.66 18.54
CA ILE A 277 6.22 -6.04 18.38
C ILE A 277 5.33 -4.81 18.61
N GLN A 278 4.54 -4.46 17.60
CA GLN A 278 3.51 -3.44 17.68
C GLN A 278 2.16 -4.06 18.06
N TYR A 279 1.40 -3.40 18.93
CA TYR A 279 0.10 -3.89 19.40
C TYR A 279 -1.01 -3.11 18.71
N HIS A 280 -1.91 -3.83 18.04
CA HIS A 280 -2.99 -3.24 17.26
C HIS A 280 -4.33 -3.83 17.70
N SER A 281 -5.30 -2.96 17.96
CA SER A 281 -6.65 -3.35 18.37
C SER A 281 -7.66 -2.94 17.31
N GLN A 282 -8.19 -3.93 16.59
CA GLN A 282 -9.04 -3.69 15.44
C GLN A 282 -10.50 -4.09 15.70
N PRO A 283 -11.49 -3.22 15.39
CA PRO A 283 -12.90 -3.59 15.48
C PRO A 283 -13.27 -4.70 14.48
N SER A 284 -14.15 -5.61 14.91
CA SER A 284 -14.66 -6.68 14.05
C SER A 284 -15.35 -6.12 12.80
N ARG A 285 -15.31 -6.87 11.70
CA ARG A 285 -15.92 -6.55 10.38
C ARG A 285 -15.32 -5.34 9.65
N THR A 286 -14.23 -4.76 10.14
CA THR A 286 -13.47 -3.72 9.42
C THR A 286 -12.49 -4.34 8.41
N HIS A 287 -11.94 -3.52 7.53
CA HIS A 287 -10.80 -3.87 6.67
C HIS A 287 -9.51 -3.39 7.33
N LEU A 288 -8.57 -4.30 7.53
CA LEU A 288 -7.24 -4.01 8.04
C LEU A 288 -6.21 -4.20 6.93
N VAL A 289 -5.29 -3.26 6.81
CA VAL A 289 -4.09 -3.34 5.95
C VAL A 289 -2.88 -3.19 6.83
N ILE A 290 -1.91 -4.11 6.71
CA ILE A 290 -0.67 -4.09 7.47
C ILE A 290 0.49 -3.94 6.49
N ALA A 291 1.32 -2.92 6.71
CA ALA A 291 2.54 -2.65 5.95
C ALA A 291 3.77 -3.06 6.76
N CYS A 292 4.79 -3.60 6.10
CA CYS A 292 6.03 -3.94 6.79
C CYS A 292 6.90 -2.67 7.01
N PRO A 293 7.36 -2.38 8.24
CA PRO A 293 8.02 -1.11 8.52
C PRO A 293 9.34 -0.97 7.78
N GLY A 294 9.56 0.19 7.17
CA GLY A 294 10.78 0.48 6.39
C GLY A 294 10.94 -0.36 5.12
N ALA A 295 9.92 -1.13 4.71
CA ALA A 295 9.89 -1.72 3.38
C ALA A 295 9.82 -0.60 2.34
N ARG A 296 10.63 -0.73 1.29
CA ARG A 296 10.66 0.17 0.15
C ARG A 296 10.09 -0.60 -1.05
N PRO A 297 9.71 0.07 -2.15
CA PRO A 297 9.22 -0.58 -3.36
C PRO A 297 10.06 -1.77 -3.84
N GLU A 298 11.38 -1.64 -3.75
CA GLU A 298 12.37 -2.62 -4.19
C GLU A 298 12.50 -3.83 -3.27
N HIS A 299 12.03 -3.71 -2.02
CA HIS A 299 12.19 -4.76 -1.02
C HIS A 299 11.13 -5.86 -1.16
N THR A 300 11.55 -7.10 -0.94
CA THR A 300 10.66 -8.26 -0.90
C THR A 300 10.12 -8.44 0.50
N VAL A 301 8.80 -8.65 0.66
CA VAL A 301 8.20 -8.86 1.99
C VAL A 301 7.54 -10.23 2.10
N GLY A 302 7.84 -10.99 3.16
CA GLY A 302 7.11 -12.20 3.54
C GLY A 302 6.22 -11.96 4.74
N TRP A 303 5.07 -12.65 4.84
CA TRP A 303 4.17 -12.55 5.99
C TRP A 303 3.97 -13.90 6.66
N ASP A 304 4.09 -13.93 7.99
CA ASP A 304 3.73 -15.10 8.79
C ASP A 304 2.68 -14.69 9.81
N LYS A 305 1.79 -15.62 10.17
CA LYS A 305 0.85 -15.48 11.28
C LYS A 305 1.15 -16.55 12.32
N ASP A 306 1.62 -16.13 13.47
CA ASP A 306 2.11 -16.99 14.54
C ASP A 306 3.20 -17.94 14.00
N SER A 307 2.91 -19.24 13.84
CA SER A 307 3.80 -20.23 13.23
C SER A 307 3.45 -20.59 11.78
N VAL A 308 2.34 -20.06 11.26
CA VAL A 308 1.83 -20.34 9.91
C VAL A 308 2.43 -19.33 8.93
N ARG A 309 3.02 -19.84 7.85
CA ARG A 309 3.63 -19.01 6.80
C ARG A 309 2.58 -18.67 5.77
N LEU A 310 2.39 -17.39 5.48
CA LEU A 310 1.49 -16.92 4.44
C LEU A 310 2.28 -16.81 3.14
N TYR A 311 2.31 -17.90 2.38
CA TYR A 311 2.97 -17.97 1.08
C TYR A 311 2.12 -17.29 -0.01
N ARG A 312 2.75 -16.58 -0.94
CA ARG A 312 2.13 -15.98 -2.14
C ARG A 312 1.42 -17.01 -3.00
N SER A 313 1.94 -18.25 -3.06
CA SER A 313 1.25 -19.37 -3.71
C SER A 313 -0.16 -19.65 -3.21
N GLN A 314 -0.51 -19.16 -2.02
CA GLN A 314 -1.82 -19.36 -1.41
C GLN A 314 -2.55 -18.04 -1.12
N TYR A 315 -1.80 -16.98 -0.81
CA TYR A 315 -2.36 -15.73 -0.29
C TYR A 315 -2.18 -14.54 -1.24
N LEU A 316 -1.50 -14.66 -2.40
CA LEU A 316 -1.39 -13.52 -3.32
C LEU A 316 -2.76 -13.18 -3.92
N VAL A 317 -3.08 -11.89 -4.02
CA VAL A 317 -4.31 -11.45 -4.69
C VAL A 317 -4.37 -12.01 -6.12
N GLY A 318 -5.55 -12.49 -6.52
CA GLY A 318 -5.78 -13.11 -7.83
C GLY A 318 -5.66 -14.64 -7.87
N VAL A 319 -5.06 -15.29 -6.86
CA VAL A 319 -4.94 -16.76 -6.82
C VAL A 319 -6.29 -17.44 -6.61
N GLU A 320 -7.02 -17.05 -5.55
CA GLU A 320 -8.36 -17.55 -5.26
C GLU A 320 -9.37 -16.38 -5.19
N LYS A 321 -10.53 -16.54 -5.84
CA LYS A 321 -11.56 -15.51 -5.85
C LYS A 321 -12.20 -15.37 -4.48
N GLY A 322 -12.29 -14.13 -3.99
CA GLY A 322 -12.97 -13.83 -2.73
C GLY A 322 -12.15 -14.12 -1.47
N MET A 323 -10.82 -14.29 -1.60
CA MET A 323 -9.94 -14.38 -0.44
C MET A 323 -10.12 -13.18 0.48
N ARG A 324 -10.30 -13.51 1.75
CA ARG A 324 -10.49 -12.51 2.80
C ARG A 324 -9.16 -12.00 3.35
N VAL A 325 -8.20 -12.91 3.51
CA VAL A 325 -6.82 -12.60 3.89
C VAL A 325 -5.97 -12.80 2.66
N PHE A 326 -5.28 -11.76 2.20
CA PHE A 326 -4.46 -11.82 1.01
C PHE A 326 -3.30 -10.82 1.07
N ILE A 327 -2.28 -11.05 0.25
CA ILE A 327 -1.12 -10.20 0.06
C ILE A 327 -1.34 -9.48 -1.28
N ASP A 328 -1.31 -8.14 -1.27
CA ASP A 328 -1.39 -7.36 -2.50
C ASP A 328 -0.04 -7.36 -3.25
N HIS A 329 -0.02 -6.91 -4.50
CA HIS A 329 1.22 -6.81 -5.27
C HIS A 329 2.18 -5.73 -4.75
N GLY A 330 1.69 -4.83 -3.89
CA GLY A 330 2.48 -3.88 -3.12
C GLY A 330 3.08 -4.45 -1.83
N ASN A 331 3.01 -5.77 -1.63
CA ASN A 331 3.54 -6.49 -0.47
C ASN A 331 2.83 -6.23 0.88
N HIS A 332 1.64 -5.64 0.88
CA HIS A 332 0.83 -5.41 2.08
C HIS A 332 -0.07 -6.61 2.39
N LEU A 333 -0.27 -6.88 3.67
CA LEU A 333 -1.22 -7.88 4.12
C LEU A 333 -2.60 -7.25 4.33
N HIS A 334 -3.58 -7.74 3.60
CA HIS A 334 -4.98 -7.33 3.68
C HIS A 334 -5.79 -8.37 4.45
N ILE A 335 -6.60 -7.92 5.40
CA ILE A 335 -7.59 -8.73 6.12
C ILE A 335 -8.95 -8.04 5.98
N LEU A 336 -9.76 -8.52 5.06
CA LEU A 336 -11.14 -8.07 4.89
C LEU A 336 -12.00 -8.61 6.05
N ARG A 337 -12.98 -7.81 6.50
CA ARG A 337 -13.97 -8.21 7.51
C ARG A 337 -13.35 -8.94 8.70
N VAL A 338 -12.50 -8.26 9.48
CA VAL A 338 -11.75 -8.84 10.61
C VAL A 338 -12.65 -9.67 11.54
N ARG A 339 -12.20 -10.88 11.89
CA ARG A 339 -12.90 -11.88 12.71
C ARG A 339 -12.08 -12.27 13.94
N ARG A 340 -12.72 -12.93 14.91
CA ARG A 340 -12.05 -13.42 16.12
C ARG A 340 -10.83 -14.32 15.82
N SER A 341 -10.94 -15.13 14.77
CA SER A 341 -9.87 -16.03 14.31
C SER A 341 -8.65 -15.32 13.74
N ASP A 342 -8.76 -14.04 13.39
CA ASP A 342 -7.63 -13.24 12.87
C ASP A 342 -6.71 -12.75 13.97
N ARG A 343 -7.12 -12.87 15.24
CA ARG A 343 -6.25 -12.63 16.38
C ARG A 343 -4.99 -13.48 16.25
N GLY A 344 -3.85 -12.89 16.55
CA GLY A 344 -2.54 -13.53 16.49
C GLY A 344 -1.43 -12.50 16.41
N THR A 345 -0.20 -12.98 16.30
CA THR A 345 0.96 -12.13 16.01
C THR A 345 1.39 -12.35 14.56
N TYR A 346 1.32 -11.30 13.76
CA TYR A 346 1.78 -11.32 12.37
C TYR A 346 3.23 -10.86 12.32
N PHE A 347 4.11 -11.62 11.69
CA PHE A 347 5.51 -11.26 11.50
C PHE A 347 5.73 -10.87 10.05
N CYS A 348 6.46 -9.78 9.82
CA CYS A 348 6.93 -9.44 8.48
C CYS A 348 8.42 -9.73 8.34
N TRP A 349 8.74 -10.32 7.20
CA TRP A 349 10.08 -10.54 6.71
C TRP A 349 10.36 -9.53 5.62
N ARG A 350 11.58 -8.99 5.56
CA ARG A 350 12.04 -8.09 4.52
C ARG A 350 13.37 -8.63 4.00
N ASP A 351 13.40 -8.97 2.72
CA ASP A 351 14.57 -9.54 2.02
C ASP A 351 15.24 -10.69 2.80
N GLY A 352 14.41 -11.58 3.34
CA GLY A 352 14.87 -12.75 4.08
C GLY A 352 15.13 -12.53 5.56
N GLU A 353 15.03 -11.30 6.09
CA GLU A 353 15.19 -11.00 7.52
C GLU A 353 13.85 -10.71 8.20
N MET A 354 13.59 -11.30 9.36
CA MET A 354 12.40 -10.95 10.16
C MET A 354 12.64 -9.60 10.84
N VAL A 355 11.82 -8.59 10.53
CA VAL A 355 12.06 -7.20 10.98
C VAL A 355 11.06 -6.67 12.00
N ALA A 356 9.81 -7.15 11.99
CA ALA A 356 8.77 -6.66 12.90
C ALA A 356 7.68 -7.70 13.17
N GLY A 357 7.01 -7.56 14.31
CA GLY A 357 5.80 -8.28 14.69
C GLY A 357 4.62 -7.34 14.94
N PHE A 358 3.41 -7.81 14.69
CA PHE A 358 2.15 -7.10 14.88
C PHE A 358 1.18 -7.98 15.65
N ARG A 359 0.98 -7.68 16.93
CA ARG A 359 0.02 -8.41 17.76
C ARG A 359 -1.38 -7.79 17.59
N LEU A 360 -2.21 -8.50 16.83
CA LEU A 360 -3.58 -8.09 16.52
C LEU A 360 -4.56 -8.62 17.57
N SER A 361 -5.23 -7.72 18.28
CA SER A 361 -6.45 -8.01 19.05
C SER A 361 -7.68 -7.58 18.25
N VAL A 362 -8.78 -8.31 18.43
CA VAL A 362 -10.04 -8.02 17.74
C VAL A 362 -11.08 -7.62 18.77
N THR A 363 -11.56 -6.39 18.67
CA THR A 363 -12.62 -5.86 19.53
C THR A 363 -13.98 -6.08 18.87
N PHE A 364 -14.95 -6.49 19.67
CA PHE A 364 -16.34 -6.61 19.22
C PHE A 364 -17.10 -5.44 19.82
N PRO A 365 -17.90 -4.71 19.03
CA PRO A 365 -18.82 -3.75 19.61
C PRO A 365 -19.71 -4.52 20.58
N THR A 366 -19.57 -4.23 21.87
CA THR A 366 -20.49 -4.72 22.88
C THR A 366 -21.87 -4.22 22.48
N GLN A 367 -22.75 -5.15 22.10
CA GLN A 367 -24.16 -4.86 21.89
C GLN A 367 -24.66 -4.26 23.19
N ARG A 368 -24.82 -2.93 23.22
CA ARG A 368 -25.24 -2.19 24.40
C ARG A 368 -26.57 -2.80 24.83
N ARG A 369 -26.57 -3.60 25.90
CA ARG A 369 -27.82 -4.01 26.55
C ARG A 369 -28.42 -2.70 27.05
N ARG A 370 -29.39 -2.16 26.31
CA ARG A 370 -30.10 -0.95 26.69
C ARG A 370 -30.72 -1.22 28.06
N GLY A 371 -30.23 -0.50 29.06
CA GLY A 371 -30.80 -0.57 30.40
C GLY A 371 -32.12 0.22 30.42
N PRO A 372 -32.99 -0.05 31.41
CA PRO A 372 -34.26 0.70 31.58
C PRO A 372 -34.08 2.21 31.83
N GLY A 373 -32.86 2.69 32.08
CA GLY A 373 -32.52 4.12 32.24
C GLY A 373 -32.02 4.82 30.97
N ASP A 374 -32.03 4.17 29.80
CA ASP A 374 -31.61 4.77 28.54
C ASP A 374 -32.66 5.79 28.04
N PRO A 375 -32.30 7.03 27.68
CA PRO A 375 -33.25 8.09 27.33
C PRO A 375 -34.20 7.74 26.17
N GLU A 376 -33.73 6.98 25.18
CA GLU A 376 -34.60 6.47 24.10
C GLU A 376 -35.59 5.41 24.61
N SER A 377 -35.17 4.55 25.54
CA SER A 377 -36.04 3.53 26.15
C SER A 377 -37.09 4.18 27.07
N ILE A 378 -36.72 5.23 27.81
CA ILE A 378 -37.65 6.05 28.61
C ILE A 378 -38.66 6.74 27.70
N PHE A 379 -38.22 7.28 26.57
CA PHE A 379 -39.11 7.90 25.58
C PHE A 379 -40.13 6.91 25.03
N VAL A 380 -39.69 5.72 24.62
CA VAL A 380 -40.58 4.66 24.12
C VAL A 380 -41.58 4.21 25.20
N MET A 381 -41.13 3.97 26.43
CA MET A 381 -42.01 3.59 27.54
C MET A 381 -43.04 4.67 27.86
N ARG A 382 -42.66 5.96 27.83
CA ARG A 382 -43.60 7.07 27.99
C ARG A 382 -44.60 7.15 26.85
N ALA A 383 -44.16 6.99 25.60
CA ALA A 383 -45.03 7.03 24.43
C ALA A 383 -46.07 5.89 24.46
N VAL A 384 -45.63 4.67 24.80
CA VAL A 384 -46.52 3.51 24.96
C VAL A 384 -47.50 3.71 26.12
N GLY A 385 -47.02 4.23 27.27
CA GLY A 385 -47.87 4.53 28.42
C GLY A 385 -48.94 5.57 28.13
N ILE A 386 -48.57 6.67 27.44
CA ILE A 386 -49.53 7.70 27.00
C ILE A 386 -50.53 7.11 26.02
N GLY A 387 -50.08 6.32 25.04
CA GLY A 387 -50.95 5.64 24.08
C GLY A 387 -51.97 4.72 24.75
N PHE A 388 -51.53 3.93 25.73
CA PHE A 388 -52.42 3.05 26.50
C PHE A 388 -53.43 3.84 27.33
N GLY A 389 -53.02 4.95 27.95
CA GLY A 389 -53.90 5.85 28.68
C GLY A 389 -54.99 6.47 27.79
N VAL A 390 -54.64 6.91 26.58
CA VAL A 390 -55.59 7.46 25.60
C VAL A 390 -56.60 6.40 25.16
N ILE A 391 -56.14 5.19 24.80
CA ILE A 391 -57.02 4.09 24.38
C ILE A 391 -57.99 3.72 25.50
N THR A 392 -57.49 3.61 26.73
CA THR A 392 -58.32 3.30 27.90
C THR A 392 -59.34 4.41 28.18
N GLY A 393 -58.94 5.67 28.05
CA GLY A 393 -59.85 6.82 28.19
C GLY A 393 -60.97 6.82 27.15
N ILE A 394 -60.65 6.57 25.87
CA ILE A 394 -61.63 6.44 24.80
C ILE A 394 -62.59 5.29 25.09
N PHE A 395 -62.06 4.14 25.51
CA PHE A 395 -62.87 2.98 25.88
C PHE A 395 -63.89 3.31 26.99
N LEU A 396 -63.43 3.93 28.08
CA LEU A 396 -64.31 4.34 29.17
C LEU A 396 -65.34 5.39 28.74
N LEU A 397 -64.95 6.39 27.94
CA LEU A 397 -65.87 7.39 27.41
C LEU A 397 -66.91 6.79 26.47
N THR A 398 -66.55 5.82 25.63
CA THR A 398 -67.52 5.11 24.79
C THR A 398 -68.50 4.27 25.62
N HIS A 399 -68.05 3.64 26.69
CA HIS A 399 -68.92 2.88 27.59
C HIS A 399 -69.85 3.79 28.40
N LEU A 400 -69.33 4.90 28.95
CA LEU A 400 -70.14 5.91 29.63
C LEU A 400 -71.14 6.57 28.67
N GLY A 401 -70.71 6.92 27.46
CA GLY A 401 -71.57 7.45 26.41
C GLY A 401 -72.69 6.48 26.05
N ARG A 402 -72.40 5.18 25.89
CA ARG A 402 -73.42 4.14 25.67
C ARG A 402 -74.39 4.00 26.85
N CYS A 403 -73.89 4.03 28.09
CA CYS A 403 -74.74 4.00 29.28
C CYS A 403 -75.65 5.24 29.39
N CYS A 404 -75.12 6.45 29.12
CA CYS A 404 -75.91 7.68 29.10
C CYS A 404 -76.93 7.69 27.95
N TRP A 405 -76.58 7.15 26.77
CA TRP A 405 -77.52 6.99 25.66
C TRP A 405 -78.64 6.00 25.97
N TRP A 406 -78.34 4.94 26.73
CA TRP A 406 -79.34 3.99 27.23
C TRP A 406 -80.23 4.60 28.32
N ALA A 407 -79.68 5.45 29.19
CA ALA A 407 -80.45 6.14 30.23
C ALA A 407 -81.34 7.27 29.67
N LEU A 408 -80.91 7.94 28.60
CA LEU A 408 -81.66 9.01 27.91
C LEU A 408 -82.62 8.47 26.84
N ARG A 409 -82.44 7.24 26.35
CA ARG A 409 -83.49 6.48 25.63
C ARG A 409 -84.47 5.88 26.64
N LYS A 410 -85.30 6.74 27.26
CA LYS A 410 -86.66 6.35 27.62
C LYS A 410 -87.61 6.82 26.51
N PRO A 411 -88.10 5.92 25.64
CA PRO A 411 -89.39 6.09 25.01
C PRO A 411 -90.44 5.24 25.74
N ALA A 412 -91.45 5.96 26.24
CA ALA A 412 -92.88 5.63 26.29
C ALA A 412 -93.34 4.20 26.68
N GLY A 413 -94.00 4.14 27.84
CA GLY A 413 -95.27 3.40 28.03
C GLY A 413 -95.21 1.89 28.15
N LEU A 414 -95.33 1.38 29.38
CA LEU A 414 -96.64 1.04 29.96
C LEU A 414 -96.57 1.15 31.49
#